data_AF-A0A9X3UFP1-F1
#
_entry.id   AF-A0A9X3UFP1-F1
#
_cell.length_a   1.000
_cell.length_b   1.000
_cell.length_c   1.000
_cell.angle_alpha   90.00
_cell.angle_beta   90.00
_cell.angle_gamma   90.00
#
_symmetry.space_group_name_H-M   'P 1'
#
loop_
_entity.id
_entity.type
_entity.pdbx_description
1 polymer ?
#
loop_
_entity_poly.entity_id
_entity_poly.type
_entity_poly.pdbx_seq_one_letter_code
_entity_poly.pdbx_strand_id
1 'polypeptide(L)'
;MSAPKVALCCFLAALLTACTTSAPPPPGDSLAGWKGNVRRTLATGARGSCPDAIKKYIEAKGHSAYASTEPLASAYEGKMFICGSALNRKSTAEAEALAMRNCEAGTKKWKHAYVGKCTIHASK
;
A
#
# COMPACT_ATOMS: atom_id res chain seq x y z
N MET A 1 14.60 35.06 -27.43
CA MET A 1 14.28 34.38 -28.71
C MET A 1 15.43 33.43 -29.05
N SER A 2 15.08 32.19 -29.37
CA SER A 2 15.85 31.14 -30.08
C SER A 2 17.00 30.39 -29.37
N ALA A 3 16.86 29.07 -29.41
CA ALA A 3 17.71 27.93 -28.98
C ALA A 3 18.98 27.78 -29.86
N PRO A 4 19.80 26.69 -29.86
CA PRO A 4 19.72 25.40 -29.13
C PRO A 4 21.07 24.83 -28.62
N LYS A 5 21.05 23.68 -27.94
CA LYS A 5 22.11 22.64 -28.05
C LYS A 5 21.61 21.29 -27.53
N VAL A 6 21.27 20.44 -28.49
CA VAL A 6 21.04 19.00 -28.31
C VAL A 6 22.42 18.34 -28.15
N ALA A 7 22.63 17.59 -27.07
CA ALA A 7 23.77 16.69 -26.93
C ALA A 7 23.25 15.25 -26.93
N LEU A 8 23.44 14.63 -28.09
CA LEU A 8 23.23 13.23 -28.42
C LEU A 8 24.42 12.42 -27.89
N CYS A 9 24.18 11.34 -27.14
CA CYS A 9 25.17 10.27 -26.96
C CYS A 9 24.46 8.90 -26.86
N CYS A 10 24.21 8.32 -28.04
CA CYS A 10 24.60 6.98 -28.48
C CYS A 10 24.48 5.75 -27.54
N PHE A 11 23.58 4.85 -27.98
CA PHE A 11 23.69 3.38 -28.02
C PHE A 11 23.81 2.60 -26.70
N LEU A 12 22.71 1.99 -26.25
CA LEU A 12 22.57 0.53 -26.21
C LEU A 12 21.07 0.16 -26.16
N ALA A 13 20.71 -0.82 -26.97
CA ALA A 13 19.34 -1.27 -27.19
C ALA A 13 18.76 -2.09 -26.03
N ALA A 14 17.43 -2.10 -25.99
CA ALA A 14 16.57 -3.14 -25.44
C ALA A 14 16.70 -3.47 -23.94
N LEU A 15 15.86 -2.82 -23.13
CA LEU A 15 14.74 -3.48 -22.45
C LEU A 15 13.83 -2.38 -21.89
N LEU A 16 12.85 -1.93 -22.68
CA LEU A 16 11.69 -1.23 -22.13
C LEU A 16 10.83 -2.28 -21.42
N THR A 17 11.24 -2.68 -20.22
CA THR A 17 10.30 -3.25 -19.28
C THR A 17 9.46 -2.08 -18.81
N ALA A 18 8.31 -1.89 -19.44
CA ALA A 18 7.27 -1.01 -18.94
C ALA A 18 6.85 -1.51 -17.56
N CYS A 19 7.54 -1.06 -16.52
CA CYS A 19 6.97 -0.98 -15.18
C CYS A 19 5.74 -0.09 -15.34
N THR A 20 4.58 -0.69 -15.54
CA THR A 20 3.30 -0.01 -15.38
C THR A 20 3.13 0.31 -13.90
N THR A 21 3.96 1.19 -13.36
CA THR A 21 3.56 1.97 -12.19
C THR A 21 2.44 2.84 -12.71
N SER A 22 1.21 2.46 -12.39
CA SER A 22 0.05 3.34 -12.60
C SER A 22 0.45 4.70 -12.03
N ALA A 23 0.65 5.68 -12.90
CA ALA A 23 1.04 7.01 -12.48
C ALA A 23 0.04 7.49 -11.42
N PRO A 24 0.49 8.17 -10.35
CA PRO A 24 -0.43 8.74 -9.38
C PRO A 24 -1.45 9.63 -10.11
N PRO A 25 -2.72 9.65 -9.65
CA PRO A 25 -3.70 10.60 -10.13
C PRO A 25 -3.14 12.02 -10.04
N PRO A 26 -3.51 12.92 -10.97
CA PRO A 26 -3.12 14.32 -10.89
C PRO A 26 -3.44 14.92 -9.51
N PRO A 27 -2.62 15.86 -9.01
CA PRO A 27 -2.91 16.53 -7.74
C PRO A 27 -4.32 17.15 -7.74
N GLY A 28 -5.12 16.81 -6.72
CA GLY A 28 -6.49 17.32 -6.57
C GLY A 28 -7.59 16.39 -7.10
N ASP A 29 -7.26 15.37 -7.88
CA ASP A 29 -8.23 14.35 -8.28
C ASP A 29 -8.52 13.35 -7.16
N SER A 30 -9.70 12.73 -7.21
CA SER A 30 -10.08 11.70 -6.26
C SER A 30 -9.17 10.48 -6.41
N LEU A 31 -8.59 10.01 -5.30
CA LEU A 31 -7.80 8.79 -5.25
C LEU A 31 -8.66 7.52 -5.11
N ALA A 32 -9.99 7.62 -5.18
CA ALA A 32 -10.88 6.46 -5.09
C ALA A 32 -10.64 5.49 -6.25
N GLY A 33 -10.66 4.19 -5.97
CA GLY A 33 -10.34 3.14 -6.94
C GLY A 33 -8.83 2.97 -7.19
N TRP A 34 -8.02 4.00 -6.95
CA TRP A 34 -6.56 3.88 -7.04
C TRP A 34 -6.01 3.14 -5.82
N LYS A 35 -5.15 2.14 -6.08
CA LYS A 35 -4.52 1.32 -5.05
C LYS A 35 -3.19 1.89 -4.55
N GLY A 36 -2.77 3.04 -5.08
CA GLY A 36 -1.54 3.69 -4.68
C GLY A 36 -0.27 2.90 -4.99
N ASN A 37 0.77 3.16 -4.21
CA ASN A 37 1.98 2.37 -4.18
C ASN A 37 1.74 1.08 -3.37
N VAL A 38 1.49 -0.02 -4.08
CA VAL A 38 1.37 -1.36 -3.50
C VAL A 38 2.77 -1.95 -3.34
N ARG A 39 3.24 -2.03 -2.09
CA ARG A 39 4.55 -2.58 -1.72
C ARG A 39 4.49 -4.09 -1.49
N ARG A 40 3.30 -4.61 -1.17
CA ARG A 40 3.09 -6.02 -0.87
C ARG A 40 1.67 -6.46 -1.18
N THR A 41 1.48 -7.77 -1.38
CA THR A 41 0.17 -8.37 -1.70
C THR A 41 -0.89 -7.99 -0.68
N LEU A 42 -2.04 -7.52 -1.16
CA LEU A 42 -3.22 -7.23 -0.34
C LEU A 42 -4.05 -8.51 -0.18
N ALA A 43 -4.32 -8.88 1.07
CA ALA A 43 -5.02 -10.12 1.47
C ALA A 43 -6.54 -10.07 1.17
N THR A 44 -6.91 -9.79 -0.08
CA THR A 44 -8.31 -9.57 -0.50
C THR A 44 -9.18 -10.82 -0.44
N GLY A 45 -8.59 -12.02 -0.55
CA GLY A 45 -9.29 -13.31 -0.44
C GLY A 45 -9.33 -13.91 0.97
N ALA A 46 -8.85 -13.18 1.98
CA ALA A 46 -8.82 -13.69 3.35
C ALA A 46 -10.20 -13.57 4.03
N ARG A 47 -10.35 -14.18 5.22
CA ARG A 47 -11.56 -14.07 6.06
C ARG A 47 -11.37 -13.05 7.17
N GLY A 48 -12.46 -12.51 7.69
CA GLY A 48 -12.48 -11.52 8.79
C GLY A 48 -12.64 -10.08 8.29
N SER A 49 -12.27 -9.11 9.13
CA SER A 49 -12.49 -7.67 8.87
C SER A 49 -11.40 -7.00 8.00
N CYS A 50 -10.27 -7.67 7.79
CA CYS A 50 -9.16 -7.11 7.02
C CYS A 50 -9.44 -6.95 5.52
N PRO A 51 -10.14 -7.86 4.83
CA PRO A 51 -10.64 -7.62 3.47
C PRO A 51 -11.52 -6.37 3.36
N ASP A 52 -12.40 -6.14 4.33
CA ASP A 52 -13.25 -4.93 4.35
C ASP A 52 -12.43 -3.65 4.53
N ALA A 53 -11.38 -3.70 5.34
CA ALA A 53 -10.45 -2.58 5.49
C ALA A 53 -9.71 -2.27 4.17
N ILE A 54 -9.35 -3.30 3.38
CA ILE A 54 -8.78 -3.12 2.04
C ILE A 54 -9.80 -2.48 1.10
N LYS A 55 -11.06 -2.94 1.12
CA LYS A 55 -12.13 -2.34 0.31
C LYS A 55 -12.29 -0.85 0.63
N LYS A 56 -12.39 -0.50 1.91
CA LYS A 56 -12.48 0.90 2.37
C LYS A 56 -11.24 1.72 1.99
N TYR A 57 -10.05 1.12 2.01
CA TYR A 57 -8.82 1.75 1.51
C TYR A 57 -8.91 2.08 0.03
N ILE A 58 -9.42 1.16 -0.79
CA ILE A 58 -9.59 1.37 -2.24
C ILE A 58 -10.63 2.47 -2.49
N GLU A 59 -11.75 2.46 -1.76
CA GLU A 59 -12.83 3.47 -1.88
C GLU A 59 -12.44 4.86 -1.36
N ALA A 60 -11.44 4.96 -0.47
CA ALA A 60 -11.01 6.23 0.10
C ALA A 60 -10.48 7.20 -0.97
N LYS A 61 -10.90 8.46 -0.87
CA LYS A 61 -10.65 9.51 -1.86
C LYS A 61 -9.34 10.27 -1.65
N GLY A 62 -8.78 10.23 -0.44
CA GLY A 62 -7.57 10.97 -0.07
C GLY A 62 -6.47 10.06 0.47
N HIS A 63 -5.45 10.68 1.06
CA HIS A 63 -4.26 9.95 1.51
C HIS A 63 -4.61 8.87 2.52
N SER A 64 -4.25 7.64 2.18
CA SER A 64 -4.68 6.46 2.90
C SER A 64 -3.56 5.43 2.91
N ALA A 65 -3.53 4.58 3.93
CA ALA A 65 -2.56 3.50 4.02
C ALA A 65 -3.19 2.26 4.65
N TYR A 66 -2.65 1.12 4.26
CA TYR A 66 -3.00 -0.19 4.78
C TYR A 66 -1.72 -0.92 5.21
N ALA A 67 -1.73 -1.37 6.46
CA ALA A 67 -0.69 -2.17 7.07
C ALA A 67 -1.25 -3.51 7.49
N SER A 68 -0.46 -4.58 7.36
CA SER A 68 -0.82 -5.88 7.91
C SER A 68 0.41 -6.71 8.28
N THR A 69 0.17 -7.74 9.07
CA THR A 69 1.08 -8.87 9.19
C THR A 69 0.99 -9.75 7.94
N GLU A 70 2.05 -10.51 7.68
CA GLU A 70 2.19 -11.35 6.50
C GLU A 70 1.08 -12.43 6.42
N PRO A 71 0.13 -12.35 5.46
CA PRO A 71 -1.03 -13.26 5.42
C PRO A 71 -0.63 -14.71 5.15
N LEU A 72 0.42 -14.93 4.34
CA LEU A 72 0.92 -16.25 4.01
C LEU A 72 1.55 -16.94 5.22
N ALA A 73 2.32 -16.21 6.04
CA ALA A 73 2.88 -16.75 7.27
C ALA A 73 1.76 -17.18 8.23
N SER A 74 0.74 -16.34 8.38
CA SER A 74 -0.47 -16.66 9.15
C SER A 74 -1.17 -17.93 8.67
N ALA A 75 -1.39 -18.08 7.36
CA ALA A 75 -2.01 -19.27 6.80
C ALA A 75 -1.18 -20.54 7.05
N TYR A 76 0.14 -20.48 6.87
CA TYR A 76 1.05 -21.62 7.05
C TYR A 76 1.10 -22.10 8.51
N GLU A 77 0.98 -21.17 9.47
CA GLU A 77 1.00 -21.47 10.91
C GLU A 77 -0.39 -21.66 11.53
N GLY A 78 -1.46 -21.65 10.72
CA GLY A 78 -2.83 -21.76 11.22
C GLY A 78 -3.26 -20.59 12.13
N LYS A 79 -2.62 -19.43 11.97
CA LYS A 79 -2.84 -18.22 12.76
C LYS A 79 -3.62 -17.18 11.97
N MET A 80 -4.21 -16.21 12.66
CA MET A 80 -4.80 -15.04 12.02
C MET A 80 -3.71 -14.07 11.56
N PHE A 81 -4.04 -13.20 10.60
CA PHE A 81 -3.22 -12.03 10.29
C PHE A 81 -3.93 -10.79 10.84
N ILE A 82 -3.14 -9.81 11.27
CA ILE A 82 -3.63 -8.55 11.83
C ILE A 82 -3.46 -7.47 10.78
N CYS A 83 -4.40 -6.54 10.71
CA CYS A 83 -4.31 -5.38 9.85
C CYS A 83 -4.63 -4.08 10.60
N GLY A 84 -4.16 -2.98 10.04
CA GLY A 84 -4.50 -1.62 10.43
C GLY A 84 -4.61 -0.75 9.19
N SER A 85 -5.58 0.16 9.18
CA SER A 85 -5.76 1.13 8.09
C SER A 85 -5.92 2.54 8.63
N ALA A 86 -5.54 3.52 7.81
CA ALA A 86 -5.84 4.92 8.02
C ALA A 86 -6.34 5.52 6.70
N LEU A 87 -7.47 6.21 6.74
CA LEU A 87 -8.17 6.68 5.54
C LEU A 87 -8.26 8.20 5.55
N ASN A 88 -8.15 8.82 4.37
CA ASN A 88 -8.36 10.26 4.14
C ASN A 88 -7.61 11.18 5.13
N ARG A 89 -6.32 10.90 5.35
CA ARG A 89 -5.42 11.71 6.19
C ARG A 89 -4.89 12.92 5.43
N LYS A 90 -4.19 13.82 6.14
CA LYS A 90 -3.64 15.05 5.56
C LYS A 90 -2.44 14.76 4.66
N SER A 91 -1.76 13.63 4.86
CA SER A 91 -0.64 13.18 4.02
C SER A 91 -0.51 11.66 4.03
N THR A 92 0.15 11.11 3.00
CA THR A 92 0.46 9.68 2.92
C THR A 92 1.33 9.23 4.10
N ALA A 93 2.29 10.05 4.53
CA ALA A 93 3.13 9.76 5.69
C ALA A 93 2.33 9.65 7.00
N GLU A 94 1.35 10.54 7.20
CA GLU A 94 0.45 10.47 8.36
C GLU A 94 -0.44 9.22 8.31
N ALA A 95 -0.91 8.84 7.11
CA ALA A 95 -1.67 7.63 6.90
C ALA A 95 -0.83 6.38 7.23
N GLU A 96 0.40 6.29 6.72
CA GLU A 96 1.30 5.16 6.99
C GLU A 96 1.60 5.02 8.48
N ALA A 97 1.93 6.13 9.15
CA ALA A 97 2.22 6.11 10.58
C ALA A 97 1.02 5.63 11.41
N LEU A 98 -0.20 6.09 11.10
CA LEU A 98 -1.38 5.62 11.84
C LEU A 98 -1.75 4.17 11.49
N ALA A 99 -1.64 3.76 10.22
CA ALA A 99 -1.92 2.38 9.80
C ALA A 99 -0.99 1.39 10.52
N MET A 100 0.30 1.70 10.61
CA MET A 100 1.28 0.92 11.38
C MET A 100 0.91 0.83 12.86
N ARG A 101 0.64 1.96 13.52
CA ARG A 101 0.21 1.98 14.92
C ARG A 101 -1.04 1.14 15.16
N ASN A 102 -2.02 1.21 14.27
CA ASN A 102 -3.26 0.43 14.37
C ASN A 102 -3.00 -1.07 14.22
N CYS A 103 -2.13 -1.47 13.29
CA CYS A 103 -1.71 -2.87 13.14
C CYS A 103 -1.00 -3.36 14.42
N GLU A 104 -0.04 -2.59 14.93
CA GLU A 104 0.70 -2.93 16.16
C GLU A 104 -0.19 -2.97 17.41
N ALA A 105 -1.24 -2.15 17.47
CA ALA A 105 -2.23 -2.24 18.53
C ALA A 105 -2.99 -3.58 18.46
N GLY A 106 -3.33 -4.03 17.26
CA GLY A 106 -3.96 -5.33 17.04
C GLY A 106 -3.04 -6.49 17.43
N THR A 107 -1.75 -6.43 17.11
CA THR A 107 -0.79 -7.47 17.51
C THR A 107 -0.62 -7.56 19.03
N LYS A 108 -0.64 -6.42 19.73
CA LYS A 108 -0.62 -6.38 21.20
C LYS A 108 -1.89 -6.98 21.83
N LYS A 109 -3.03 -6.85 21.16
CA LYS A 109 -4.32 -7.41 21.61
C LYS A 109 -4.39 -8.92 21.41
N TRP A 110 -3.83 -9.43 20.33
CA TRP A 110 -4.01 -10.82 19.87
C TRP A 110 -2.74 -11.66 19.89
N LYS A 111 -1.81 -11.38 20.82
CA LYS A 111 -0.40 -11.86 20.83
C LYS A 111 -0.17 -13.34 20.46
N HIS A 112 -1.06 -14.24 20.82
CA HIS A 112 -0.91 -15.68 20.55
C HIS A 112 -1.65 -16.16 19.29
N ALA A 113 -2.59 -15.36 18.79
CA ALA A 113 -3.46 -15.71 17.68
C ALA A 113 -2.89 -15.31 16.32
N TYR A 114 -1.80 -14.54 16.25
CA TYR A 114 -1.20 -14.06 15.00
C TYR A 114 0.29 -14.43 14.87
N VAL A 115 0.83 -14.32 13.65
CA VAL A 115 2.28 -14.36 13.38
C VAL A 115 2.71 -13.27 12.41
N GLY A 116 4.00 -12.94 12.44
CA GLY A 116 4.65 -11.96 11.56
C GLY A 116 4.82 -10.59 12.21
N LYS A 117 5.29 -9.64 11.43
CA LYS A 117 5.44 -8.23 11.84
C LYS A 117 4.51 -7.36 11.01
N CYS A 118 4.01 -6.29 11.60
CA CYS A 118 3.26 -5.28 10.86
C CYS A 118 4.17 -4.60 9.85
N THR A 119 3.66 -4.39 8.64
CA THR A 119 4.34 -3.65 7.56
C THR A 119 3.33 -2.90 6.72
N ILE A 120 3.75 -1.84 6.03
CA ILE A 120 2.91 -1.16 5.03
C ILE A 120 2.81 -2.03 3.78
N HIS A 121 1.60 -2.39 3.39
CA HIS A 121 1.34 -3.12 2.14
C HIS A 121 0.93 -2.19 1.00
N ALA A 122 0.19 -1.12 1.30
CA ALA A 122 -0.19 -0.12 0.30
C ALA A 122 -0.40 1.26 0.92
N SER A 123 -0.08 2.31 0.15
CA SER A 123 -0.37 3.70 0.50
C SER A 123 -0.62 4.57 -0.72
N LYS A 124 -1.49 5.57 -0.56
CA LYS A 124 -1.82 6.61 -1.55
C LYS A 124 -1.96 7.96 -0.86
#